data_AF-A0A4P5TMY2-F1
#
_entry.id   AF-A0A4P5TMY2-F1
#
_cell.length_a   1.000
_cell.length_b   1.000
_cell.length_c   1.000
_cell.angle_alpha   90.00
_cell.angle_beta   90.00
_cell.angle_gamma   90.00
#
_symmetry.space_group_name_H-M   'P 1'
#
loop_
_entity.id
_entity.type
_entity.pdbx_description
1 polymer ?
#
loop_
_entity_poly.entity_id
_entity_poly.type
_entity_poly.pdbx_seq_one_letter_code
_entity_poly.pdbx_strand_id
1 'polypeptide(L)'
;MAMFCVAVSRLEKMQPFESFTIAVFIFYALVSPVLFWWASKGILSNNNYKFITAITGSMTVKLLLSLVFVVAYAFLFKPGKPYFIIPFFVDYSCYTILEVVEMMKLTKIANRKSEK
;
A
#
# COMPACT_ATOMS: atom_id res chain seq x y z
N MET A 1 7.59 4.99 -10.79
CA MET A 1 6.11 4.96 -10.81
C MET A 1 5.57 4.63 -12.21
N ALA A 2 5.75 5.47 -13.23
CA ALA A 2 5.22 5.20 -14.58
C ALA A 2 5.71 3.88 -15.22
N MET A 3 6.95 3.46 -14.97
CA MET A 3 7.53 2.25 -15.56
C MET A 3 6.95 0.94 -14.98
N PHE A 4 6.58 0.95 -13.70
CA PHE A 4 5.90 -0.18 -13.05
C PHE A 4 4.42 -0.23 -13.46
N CYS A 5 3.82 0.95 -13.67
CA CYS A 5 2.46 1.13 -14.21
C CYS A 5 2.28 0.49 -15.59
N VAL A 6 3.30 0.54 -16.44
CA VAL A 6 3.29 -0.11 -17.78
C VAL A 6 3.50 -1.62 -17.67
N ALA A 7 4.25 -2.11 -16.68
CA ALA A 7 4.47 -3.54 -16.50
C ALA A 7 3.22 -4.26 -15.97
N VAL A 8 2.52 -3.66 -15.00
CA VAL A 8 1.28 -4.22 -14.44
C VAL A 8 0.13 -4.18 -15.45
N SER A 9 -0.07 -3.05 -16.15
CA SER A 9 -1.09 -2.93 -17.21
C SER A 9 -0.89 -3.90 -18.39
N ARG A 10 0.33 -4.41 -18.59
CA ARG A 10 0.63 -5.43 -19.61
C ARG A 10 0.28 -6.84 -19.16
N LEU A 11 0.30 -7.12 -17.86
CA LEU A 11 -0.12 -8.40 -17.28
C LEU A 11 -1.66 -8.55 -17.22
N GLU A 12 -2.38 -7.43 -17.13
CA GLU A 12 -3.85 -7.41 -17.03
C GLU A 12 -4.60 -7.64 -18.35
N LYS A 13 -3.90 -7.70 -19.48
CA LYS A 13 -4.52 -7.95 -20.79
C LYS A 13 -5.20 -9.34 -20.90
N MET A 14 -5.14 -10.16 -19.86
CA MET A 14 -5.85 -11.44 -19.75
C MET A 14 -6.89 -11.42 -18.61
N GLN A 15 -7.95 -10.61 -18.70
CA GLN A 15 -9.34 -10.92 -18.28
C GLN A 15 -10.24 -9.66 -18.21
N PRO A 16 -11.56 -9.78 -18.41
CA PRO A 16 -12.51 -8.66 -18.51
C PRO A 16 -12.89 -8.03 -17.15
N PHE A 17 -11.92 -7.80 -16.25
CA PHE A 17 -12.15 -7.22 -14.92
C PHE A 17 -11.57 -5.79 -14.79
N GLU A 18 -11.52 -5.03 -15.88
CA GLU A 18 -10.95 -3.66 -15.91
C GLU A 18 -11.52 -2.74 -14.81
N SER A 19 -12.81 -2.90 -14.46
CA SER A 19 -13.44 -2.06 -13.42
C SER A 19 -12.93 -2.34 -12.00
N PHE A 20 -12.52 -3.57 -11.70
CA PHE A 20 -12.02 -3.92 -10.37
C PHE A 20 -10.62 -3.36 -10.15
N THR A 21 -9.73 -3.50 -11.11
CA THR A 21 -8.35 -3.00 -10.98
C THR A 21 -8.32 -1.49 -10.88
N ILE A 22 -9.11 -0.78 -11.69
CA ILE A 22 -9.18 0.69 -11.60
C ILE A 22 -9.65 1.13 -10.20
N ALA A 23 -10.63 0.43 -9.63
CA ALA A 23 -11.11 0.72 -8.28
C ALA A 23 -10.04 0.45 -7.20
N VAL A 24 -9.31 -0.66 -7.31
CA VAL A 24 -8.17 -0.98 -6.43
C VAL A 24 -7.07 0.06 -6.56
N PHE A 25 -6.79 0.51 -7.78
CA PHE A 25 -5.77 1.50 -8.07
C PHE A 25 -6.11 2.86 -7.45
N ILE A 26 -7.35 3.32 -7.63
CA ILE A 26 -7.84 4.57 -7.01
C ILE A 26 -7.79 4.47 -5.48
N PHE A 27 -8.19 3.31 -4.93
CA PHE A 27 -8.15 3.08 -3.49
C PHE A 27 -6.73 3.18 -2.93
N TYR A 28 -5.76 2.46 -3.51
CA TYR A 28 -4.36 2.53 -3.08
C TYR A 28 -3.74 3.90 -3.35
N ALA A 29 -4.07 4.57 -4.46
CA ALA A 29 -3.57 5.90 -4.80
C ALA A 29 -4.01 6.96 -3.79
N LEU A 30 -5.19 6.83 -3.17
CA LEU A 30 -5.66 7.74 -2.13
C LEU A 30 -5.14 7.36 -0.74
N VAL A 31 -5.15 6.06 -0.42
CA VAL A 31 -4.81 5.55 0.92
C VAL A 31 -3.31 5.65 1.19
N SER A 32 -2.47 5.39 0.18
CA SER A 32 -1.00 5.41 0.36
C SER A 32 -0.43 6.78 0.76
N PRO A 33 -0.77 7.92 0.11
CA PRO A 33 -0.25 9.22 0.52
C PRO A 33 -0.76 9.67 1.89
N VAL A 34 -2.01 9.32 2.25
CA VAL A 34 -2.58 9.63 3.58
C VAL A 34 -1.83 8.88 4.68
N LEU A 35 -1.63 7.58 4.51
CA LEU A 35 -0.88 6.75 5.46
C LEU A 35 0.59 7.15 5.53
N PHE A 36 1.20 7.47 4.40
CA PHE A 36 2.58 7.96 4.34
C PHE A 36 2.76 9.28 5.09
N TRP A 37 1.81 10.21 4.96
CA TRP A 37 1.84 11.48 5.69
C TRP A 37 1.68 11.28 7.20
N TRP A 38 0.77 10.39 7.60
CA TRP A 38 0.59 10.02 9.01
C TRP A 38 1.83 9.35 9.61
N ALA A 39 2.39 8.36 8.92
CA ALA A 39 3.58 7.66 9.37
C ALA A 39 4.81 8.58 9.41
N SER A 40 4.98 9.47 8.42
CA SER A 40 6.06 10.46 8.39
C SER A 40 6.07 11.38 9.61
N LYS A 41 4.90 11.70 10.20
CA LYS A 41 4.84 12.46 11.46
C LYS A 41 5.37 11.66 12.65
N GLY A 42 5.23 10.34 12.66
CA GLY A 42 5.81 9.44 13.66
C GLY A 42 7.34 9.30 13.54
N ILE A 43 7.86 9.32 12.30
CA ILE A 43 9.30 9.22 11.99
C ILE A 43 10.10 10.42 12.51
N LEU A 44 9.48 11.60 12.63
CA LEU A 44 10.16 12.81 13.13
C LEU A 44 10.47 12.76 14.63
N SER A 45 9.97 11.78 15.37
CA SER A 45 10.30 11.61 16.77
C SER A 45 11.62 10.82 16.92
N ASN A 46 12.56 11.34 17.72
CA ASN A 46 13.91 10.80 17.92
C ASN A 46 13.96 9.43 18.63
N ASN A 47 12.88 8.64 18.59
CA ASN A 47 12.73 7.39 19.32
C ASN A 47 12.42 6.24 18.35
N ASN A 48 13.37 5.30 18.25
CA ASN A 48 13.27 4.10 17.41
C ASN A 48 12.00 3.28 17.68
N TYR A 49 11.47 3.30 18.91
CA TYR A 49 10.24 2.58 19.24
C TYR A 49 9.01 3.18 18.55
N LYS A 50 8.85 4.51 18.61
CA LYS A 50 7.72 5.22 17.97
C LYS A 50 7.74 5.08 16.45
N PHE A 51 8.93 4.95 15.89
CA PHE A 51 9.14 4.68 14.47
C PHE A 51 8.59 3.30 14.05
N ILE A 52 9.01 2.23 14.72
CA ILE A 52 8.54 0.86 14.41
C ILE A 52 7.03 0.80 14.57
N THR A 53 6.49 1.37 15.66
CA THR A 53 5.04 1.42 15.87
C THR A 53 4.30 2.18 14.76
N ALA A 54 4.87 3.26 14.23
CA ALA A 54 4.26 4.02 13.13
C ALA A 54 4.23 3.22 11.81
N ILE A 55 5.31 2.53 11.45
CA ILE A 55 5.36 1.68 10.26
C ILE A 55 4.42 0.47 10.41
N THR A 56 4.52 -0.25 11.53
CA THR A 56 3.67 -1.42 11.78
C THR A 56 2.20 -1.00 11.84
N GLY A 57 1.91 0.18 12.40
CA GLY A 57 0.58 0.78 12.40
C GLY A 57 0.08 1.08 10.99
N SER A 58 0.89 1.73 10.14
CA SER A 58 0.48 2.04 8.75
C SER A 58 0.22 0.77 7.94
N MET A 59 1.08 -0.25 8.07
CA MET A 59 0.88 -1.57 7.47
C MET A 59 -0.43 -2.20 7.92
N THR A 60 -0.67 -2.23 9.24
CA THR A 60 -1.87 -2.86 9.82
C THR A 60 -3.15 -2.20 9.34
N VAL A 61 -3.20 -0.86 9.33
CA VAL A 61 -4.34 -0.11 8.82
C VAL A 61 -4.56 -0.40 7.34
N LYS A 62 -3.48 -0.43 6.53
CA LYS A 62 -3.56 -0.72 5.10
C LYS A 62 -4.08 -2.14 4.84
N LEU A 63 -3.65 -3.11 5.64
CA LEU A 63 -4.10 -4.51 5.56
C LEU A 63 -5.57 -4.67 5.97
N LEU A 64 -6.02 -3.98 7.01
CA LEU A 64 -7.45 -3.91 7.39
C LEU A 64 -8.30 -3.28 6.29
N LEU A 65 -7.84 -2.16 5.73
CA LEU A 65 -8.52 -1.49 4.62
C LEU A 65 -8.60 -2.38 3.39
N SER A 66 -7.53 -3.14 3.11
CA SER A 66 -7.47 -4.08 2.00
C SER A 66 -8.49 -5.21 2.17
N LEU A 67 -8.62 -5.75 3.38
CA LEU A 67 -9.61 -6.76 3.74
C LEU A 67 -11.04 -6.23 3.57
N VAL A 68 -11.33 -5.04 4.08
CA VAL A 68 -12.65 -4.39 3.95
C VAL A 68 -13.00 -4.22 2.47
N PHE A 69 -12.05 -3.79 1.64
CA PHE A 69 -12.25 -3.60 0.22
C PHE A 69 -12.56 -4.92 -0.51
N VAL A 70 -11.79 -5.97 -0.23
CA VAL A 70 -12.00 -7.31 -0.81
C VAL A 70 -13.36 -7.89 -0.40
N VAL A 71 -13.74 -7.75 0.87
CA VAL A 71 -15.05 -8.22 1.38
C VAL A 71 -16.19 -7.43 0.74
N ALA A 72 -16.08 -6.10 0.67
CA ALA A 72 -17.07 -5.25 0.02
C ALA A 72 -17.28 -5.65 -1.45
N TYR A 73 -16.19 -5.88 -2.18
CA TYR A 73 -16.27 -6.34 -3.57
C TYR A 73 -16.89 -7.73 -3.70
N ALA A 74 -16.49 -8.68 -2.85
CA ALA A 74 -17.04 -10.03 -2.83
C ALA A 74 -18.55 -10.04 -2.55
N PHE A 75 -19.02 -9.14 -1.67
CA PHE A 75 -20.44 -9.03 -1.32
C PHE A 75 -21.27 -8.38 -2.44
N LEU A 76 -20.75 -7.32 -3.08
CA LEU A 76 -21.45 -6.59 -4.14
C LEU A 76 -21.53 -7.36 -5.46
N PHE A 77 -20.43 -8.01 -5.86
CA PHE A 77 -20.32 -8.64 -7.19
C PHE A 77 -20.46 -10.16 -7.19
N LYS A 78 -20.48 -10.81 -6.01
CA LYS A 78 -20.54 -12.28 -5.85
C LYS A 78 -19.74 -13.03 -6.93
N PRO A 79 -18.43 -12.77 -7.05
CA PRO A 79 -17.63 -13.43 -8.08
C PRO A 79 -17.65 -14.94 -7.83
N GLY A 80 -18.08 -15.72 -8.84
CA GLY A 80 -18.17 -17.18 -8.73
C GLY A 80 -16.82 -17.87 -8.50
N LYS A 81 -15.69 -17.17 -8.70
CA LYS A 81 -14.33 -17.67 -8.43
C LYS A 81 -13.46 -16.56 -7.82
N PRO A 82 -12.65 -16.85 -6.79
CA PRO A 82 -11.87 -15.85 -6.05
C PRO A 82 -10.56 -15.40 -6.72
N TYR A 83 -10.41 -15.56 -8.05
CA TYR A 83 -9.15 -15.25 -8.76
C TYR A 83 -8.74 -13.77 -8.70
N PHE A 84 -9.68 -12.86 -8.43
CA PHE A 84 -9.42 -11.42 -8.28
C PHE A 84 -8.52 -11.07 -7.08
N ILE A 85 -8.37 -11.98 -6.12
CA ILE A 85 -7.50 -11.78 -4.94
C ILE A 85 -6.02 -11.77 -5.32
N ILE A 86 -5.63 -12.55 -6.33
CA ILE A 86 -4.22 -12.69 -6.74
C ILE A 86 -3.63 -11.34 -7.22
N PRO A 87 -4.21 -10.65 -8.23
CA PRO A 87 -3.68 -9.35 -8.66
C PRO A 87 -3.74 -8.31 -7.54
N PHE A 88 -4.79 -8.32 -6.72
CA PHE A 88 -4.89 -7.44 -5.56
C PHE A 88 -3.73 -7.61 -4.57
N PHE A 89 -3.35 -8.86 -4.29
CA PHE A 89 -2.27 -9.17 -3.36
C PHE A 89 -0.90 -8.77 -3.91
N VAL A 90 -0.70 -8.90 -5.23
CA VAL A 90 0.52 -8.46 -5.91
C VAL A 90 0.66 -6.94 -5.83
N ASP A 91 -0.40 -6.18 -6.14
CA ASP A 91 -0.39 -4.73 -6.02
C ASP A 91 -0.17 -4.27 -4.57
N TYR A 92 -0.91 -4.85 -3.62
CA TYR A 92 -0.72 -4.58 -2.19
C TYR A 92 0.73 -4.77 -1.75
N SER A 93 1.32 -5.90 -2.13
CA SER A 93 2.70 -6.23 -1.76
C SER A 93 3.69 -5.25 -2.37
N CYS A 94 3.51 -4.88 -3.64
CA CYS A 94 4.38 -3.93 -4.31
C CYS A 94 4.33 -2.54 -3.64
N TYR A 95 3.13 -2.01 -3.41
CA TYR A 95 2.96 -0.72 -2.73
C TYR A 95 3.51 -0.73 -1.31
N THR A 96 3.32 -1.83 -0.59
CA THR A 96 3.81 -1.98 0.79
C THR A 96 5.35 -2.01 0.82
N ILE A 97 5.99 -2.77 -0.06
CA ILE A 97 7.47 -2.83 -0.12
C ILE A 97 8.05 -1.45 -0.43
N LEU A 98 7.48 -0.75 -1.42
CA LEU A 98 7.95 0.59 -1.79
C LEU A 98 7.80 1.60 -0.64
N GLU A 99 6.65 1.61 0.03
CA GLU A 99 6.38 2.50 1.16
C GLU A 99 7.36 2.27 2.31
N VAL A 100 7.62 1.00 2.65
CA VAL A 100 8.58 0.63 3.70
C VAL A 100 9.99 1.08 3.34
N VAL A 101 10.41 0.88 2.09
CA VAL A 101 11.74 1.31 1.62
C VAL A 101 11.88 2.83 1.71
N GLU A 102 10.85 3.59 1.35
CA GLU A 102 10.87 5.05 1.49
C GLU A 102 10.91 5.49 2.96
N MET A 103 10.13 4.87 3.83
CA MET A 103 10.15 5.16 5.28
C MET A 103 11.50 4.80 5.93
N MET A 104 12.11 3.68 5.55
CA MET A 104 13.45 3.30 5.99
C MET A 104 14.50 4.32 5.55
N LYS A 105 14.41 4.84 4.32
CA LYS A 105 15.30 5.91 3.83
C LYS A 105 15.14 7.19 4.63
N LEU A 106 13.90 7.63 4.89
CA LEU A 106 13.61 8.82 5.71
C LEU A 106 14.16 8.69 7.12
N THR A 107 14.10 7.51 7.71
CA THR A 107 14.62 7.23 9.05
C THR A 107 16.13 7.35 9.12
N LYS A 108 16.84 6.81 8.12
CA LYS A 108 18.30 6.93 8.03
C LYS A 108 18.75 8.40 7.91
N ILE A 109 17.91 9.26 7.31
CA ILE A 109 18.15 10.70 7.22
C ILE A 109 17.82 11.40 8.55
N ALA A 110 16.70 11.05 9.18
CA ALA A 110 16.28 11.62 10.46
C ALA A 110 17.29 11.33 11.59
N ASN A 111 17.74 10.08 11.74
CA ASN A 111 18.74 9.72 12.75
C ASN A 111 20.06 10.50 12.57
N ARG A 112 20.53 10.69 11.32
CA ARG A 112 21.73 11.48 11.03
C ARG A 112 21.63 12.96 11.40
N LYS A 113 20.41 13.51 11.51
CA LYS A 113 20.19 14.91 11.88
C LYS A 113 20.13 15.11 13.40
N SER A 114 19.88 14.05 14.18
CA SER A 114 19.88 14.10 15.66
C SER A 114 21.28 14.03 16.28
N GLU A 115 22.27 13.57 15.50
CA GLU A 115 23.66 13.38 15.93
C GLU A 115 24.55 14.61 15.64
N LYS A 116 23.99 15.64 15.00
CA LYS A 116 24.62 16.94 14.75
C LYS A 116 23.97 18.02 15.61
#